data_AF-A0AA96UL51-F1
#
_entry.id   AF-A0AA96UL51-F1
#
_cell.length_a   1.000
_cell.length_b   1.000
_cell.length_c   1.000
_cell.angle_alpha   90.00
_cell.angle_beta   90.00
_cell.angle_gamma   90.00
#
_symmetry.space_group_name_H-M   'P 1'
#
loop_
_entity.id
_entity.type
_entity.pdbx_description
1 polymer ?
#
loop_
_entity_poly.entity_id
_entity_poly.type
_entity_poly.pdbx_seq_one_letter_code
_entity_poly.pdbx_strand_id
1 'polypeptide(L)'
;MCGAKAGGPDLAGVDVANETIIQGSVTRNDEPVNGYVRLLDENGEFTAEVPTSATGQFRFFARPGKWTLRALVPGATVDRQVVAAQGEFTEVAIAV
;
A
#
# COMPACT_ATOMS: atom_id res chain seq x y z
N MET A 1 -1.55 19.17 -14.43
CA MET A 1 -2.39 17.99 -14.13
C MET A 1 -1.48 16.97 -13.46
N CYS A 2 -1.27 17.07 -12.13
CA CYS A 2 -0.32 16.24 -11.39
C CYS A 2 -0.95 15.65 -10.11
N GLY A 3 -2.19 15.18 -10.20
CA GLY A 3 -2.74 14.31 -9.16
C GLY A 3 -2.10 12.93 -9.29
N ALA A 4 -1.81 12.28 -8.15
CA ALA A 4 -1.49 10.85 -8.14
C ALA A 4 -2.54 10.12 -8.99
N LYS A 5 -2.12 9.38 -10.02
CA LYS A 5 -3.07 8.54 -10.75
C LYS A 5 -3.61 7.53 -9.76
N ALA A 6 -4.94 7.44 -9.67
CA ALA A 6 -5.59 6.26 -9.10
C ALA A 6 -5.09 5.04 -9.86
N GLY A 7 -4.77 3.97 -9.14
CA GLY A 7 -4.03 2.82 -9.62
C GLY A 7 -2.68 2.72 -8.89
N GLY A 8 -2.44 1.59 -8.21
CA GLY A 8 -1.12 1.20 -7.75
C GLY A 8 -0.15 0.93 -8.92
N PRO A 9 0.99 0.26 -8.67
CA PRO A 9 1.93 -0.07 -9.75
C PRO A 9 1.26 -0.87 -10.89
N ASP A 10 1.91 -0.98 -12.05
CA ASP A 10 1.37 -1.79 -13.15
C ASP A 10 1.24 -3.27 -12.73
N LEU A 11 0.17 -3.92 -13.15
CA LEU A 11 -0.09 -5.35 -12.92
C LEU A 11 0.28 -6.21 -14.14
N ALA A 12 0.83 -5.61 -15.20
CA ALA A 12 1.30 -6.37 -16.36
C ALA A 12 2.29 -7.49 -15.96
N GLY A 13 1.91 -8.74 -16.27
CA GLY A 13 2.70 -9.93 -15.95
C GLY A 13 2.47 -10.53 -14.55
N VAL A 14 1.57 -9.95 -13.76
CA VAL A 14 1.18 -10.46 -12.44
C VAL A 14 -0.04 -11.36 -12.58
N ASP A 15 0.04 -12.60 -12.09
CA ASP A 15 -1.12 -13.51 -12.05
C ASP A 15 -1.99 -13.20 -10.84
N VAL A 16 -2.79 -12.14 -10.99
CA VAL A 16 -3.69 -11.63 -9.95
C VAL A 16 -4.68 -12.68 -9.43
N ALA A 17 -4.99 -13.72 -10.21
CA ALA A 17 -5.94 -14.75 -9.81
C ALA A 17 -5.39 -15.66 -8.70
N ASN A 18 -4.06 -15.85 -8.65
CA ASN A 18 -3.41 -16.73 -7.68
C ASN A 18 -2.77 -15.98 -6.51
N GLU A 19 -2.66 -14.66 -6.62
CA GLU A 19 -1.98 -13.82 -5.65
C GLU A 19 -2.96 -13.07 -4.75
N THR A 20 -2.45 -12.55 -3.63
CA THR A 20 -3.17 -11.59 -2.77
C THR A 20 -2.35 -10.32 -2.74
N ILE A 21 -2.86 -9.28 -3.41
CA ILE A 21 -2.10 -8.06 -3.67
C ILE A 21 -2.70 -6.93 -2.86
N ILE A 22 -1.87 -6.23 -2.11
CA ILE A 22 -2.24 -4.98 -1.45
C ILE A 22 -1.41 -3.87 -2.07
N GLN A 23 -2.04 -2.88 -2.66
CA GLN A 23 -1.35 -1.77 -3.28
C GLN A 23 -2.06 -0.45 -3.02
N GLY A 24 -1.39 0.66 -3.30
CA GLY A 24 -1.97 1.95 -3.03
C GLY A 24 -1.02 3.09 -3.26
N SER A 25 -1.44 4.27 -2.79
CA SER A 25 -0.66 5.49 -2.82
C SER A 25 -0.70 6.21 -1.49
N VAL A 26 0.39 6.88 -1.15
CA VAL A 26 0.47 7.81 -0.01
C VAL A 26 0.53 9.24 -0.53
N THR A 27 -0.36 10.09 -0.04
CA THR A 27 -0.47 11.50 -0.44
C THR A 27 -0.52 12.44 0.75
N ARG A 28 0.08 13.62 0.63
CA ARG A 28 -0.08 14.74 1.55
C ARG A 28 -0.61 15.93 0.77
N ASN A 29 -1.74 16.50 1.18
CA ASN A 29 -2.42 17.59 0.46
C ASN A 29 -2.61 17.26 -1.04
N ASP A 30 -3.06 16.03 -1.33
CA ASP A 30 -3.24 15.48 -2.69
C ASP A 30 -1.96 15.33 -3.54
N GLU A 31 -0.79 15.63 -2.97
CA GLU A 31 0.51 15.43 -3.62
C GLU A 31 1.16 14.10 -3.19
N PRO A 32 1.76 13.33 -4.11
CA PRO A 32 2.51 12.13 -3.76
C PRO A 32 3.67 12.44 -2.81
N VAL A 33 3.88 11.56 -1.83
CA VAL A 33 4.95 11.72 -0.83
C VAL A 33 5.87 10.49 -0.82
N ASN A 34 7.17 10.76 -0.74
CA ASN A 34 8.19 9.73 -0.52
C ASN A 34 8.28 9.35 0.97
N GLY A 35 8.38 8.06 1.24
CA GLY A 35 8.56 7.48 2.55
C GLY A 35 8.57 5.95 2.48
N TYR A 36 8.07 5.31 3.52
CA TYR A 36 7.96 3.87 3.62
C TYR A 36 6.55 3.46 4.04
N VAL A 37 6.12 2.29 3.58
CA VAL A 37 4.92 1.64 4.10
C VAL A 37 5.36 0.34 4.74
N ARG A 38 4.91 0.09 5.98
CA ARG A 38 5.08 -1.19 6.67
C ARG A 38 3.79 -1.99 6.57
N LEU A 39 3.93 -3.28 6.37
CA LEU A 39 2.87 -4.25 6.51
C LEU A 39 2.99 -4.92 7.88
N LEU A 40 1.96 -4.79 8.69
CA LEU A 40 1.85 -5.43 10.01
C LEU A 40 0.72 -6.45 10.00
N ASP A 41 0.92 -7.59 10.65
CA ASP A 41 -0.08 -8.64 10.76
C ASP A 41 -1.25 -8.25 11.68
N GLU A 42 -2.18 -9.18 11.92
CA GLU A 42 -3.36 -8.95 12.75
C GLU A 42 -3.05 -8.61 14.23
N ASN A 43 -1.86 -8.96 14.71
CA ASN A 43 -1.37 -8.65 16.05
C ASN A 43 -0.57 -7.34 16.08
N GLY A 44 -0.38 -6.69 14.93
CA GLY A 44 0.47 -5.51 14.78
C GLY A 44 1.96 -5.82 14.66
N GLU A 45 2.31 -7.09 14.42
CA GLU A 45 3.70 -7.51 14.25
C GLU A 45 4.23 -7.16 12.86
N PHE A 46 5.45 -6.64 12.81
CA PHE A 46 6.10 -6.27 11.56
C PHE A 46 6.32 -7.48 10.65
N THR A 47 5.84 -7.40 9.42
CA THR A 47 5.99 -8.47 8.40
C THR A 47 6.86 -8.04 7.23
N ALA A 48 6.66 -6.83 6.71
CA ALA A 48 7.43 -6.31 5.58
C ALA A 48 7.46 -4.77 5.55
N GLU A 49 8.40 -4.20 4.80
CA GLU A 49 8.48 -2.77 4.52
C GLU A 49 8.83 -2.57 3.04
N VAL A 50 8.18 -1.61 2.40
CA VAL A 50 8.52 -1.17 1.04
C VAL A 50 8.62 0.35 0.99
N PRO A 51 9.59 0.92 0.24
CA PRO A 51 9.59 2.34 -0.04
C PRO A 51 8.44 2.71 -0.98
N THR A 52 7.88 3.90 -0.82
CA THR A 52 6.97 4.45 -1.83
C THR A 52 7.75 4.89 -3.07
N SER A 53 7.16 4.75 -4.26
CA SER A 53 7.74 5.25 -5.51
C SER A 53 7.73 6.79 -5.58
N ALA A 54 8.31 7.35 -6.65
CA ALA A 54 8.23 8.79 -6.95
C ALA A 54 6.79 9.32 -7.13
N THR A 55 5.82 8.43 -7.39
CA THR A 55 4.39 8.74 -7.46
C THR A 55 3.64 8.35 -6.18
N GLY A 56 4.36 8.10 -5.09
CA GLY A 56 3.80 7.76 -3.77
C GLY A 56 3.24 6.33 -3.70
N GLN A 57 3.44 5.51 -4.74
CA GLN A 57 2.82 4.19 -4.84
C GLN A 57 3.59 3.12 -4.08
N PHE A 58 2.89 2.09 -3.61
CA PHE A 58 3.46 0.90 -2.97
C PHE A 58 2.70 -0.37 -3.37
N ARG A 59 3.33 -1.53 -3.19
CA ARG A 59 2.70 -2.86 -3.34
C ARG A 59 3.31 -3.88 -2.39
N PHE A 60 2.45 -4.74 -1.84
CA PHE A 60 2.77 -5.96 -1.13
C PHE A 60 2.11 -7.17 -1.79
N PHE A 61 2.79 -8.31 -1.71
CA PHE A 61 2.21 -9.63 -1.92
C PHE A 61 2.14 -10.29 -0.55
N ALA A 62 0.95 -10.68 -0.12
CA ALA A 62 0.70 -11.16 1.24
C ALA A 62 -0.10 -12.47 1.21
N ARG A 63 -0.32 -13.07 2.38
CA ARG A 63 -1.37 -14.09 2.54
C ARG A 63 -2.75 -13.41 2.65
N PRO A 64 -3.84 -14.12 2.30
CA PRO A 64 -5.19 -13.67 2.64
C PRO A 64 -5.31 -13.43 4.15
N GLY A 65 -5.97 -12.34 4.53
CA GLY A 65 -6.16 -11.99 5.92
C GLY A 65 -6.31 -10.50 6.19
N LYS A 66 -6.32 -10.16 7.48
CA LYS A 66 -6.32 -8.78 7.98
C LYS A 66 -4.90 -8.28 8.12
N TRP A 67 -4.67 -7.06 7.67
CA TRP A 67 -3.38 -6.40 7.72
C TRP A 67 -3.52 -4.95 8.15
N THR A 68 -2.46 -4.40 8.73
CA THR A 68 -2.32 -2.96 8.95
C THR A 68 -1.19 -2.43 8.08
N LEU A 69 -1.51 -1.44 7.24
CA LEU A 69 -0.54 -0.65 6.50
C LEU A 69 -0.17 0.57 7.34
N ARG A 70 1.11 0.70 7.71
CA ARG A 70 1.62 1.87 8.43
C ARG A 70 2.48 2.70 7.49
N ALA A 71 1.95 3.84 7.06
CA ALA A 71 2.70 4.81 6.27
C ALA A 71 3.60 5.66 7.20
N LEU A 72 4.88 5.69 6.88
CA LEU A 72 5.93 6.43 7.58
C LEU A 72 6.52 7.44 6.59
N VAL A 73 6.14 8.69 6.73
CA VAL A 73 6.64 9.79 5.90
C VAL A 73 7.25 10.88 6.80
N PRO A 74 8.10 11.78 6.27
CA PRO A 74 8.63 12.87 7.07
C PRO A 74 7.53 13.69 7.76
N GLY A 75 7.51 13.67 9.09
CA GLY A 75 6.57 14.42 9.92
C GLY A 75 5.18 13.80 10.13
N ALA A 76 4.89 12.60 9.60
CA ALA A 76 3.60 11.93 9.85
C ALA A 76 3.72 10.40 9.89
N THR A 77 2.84 9.78 10.66
CA THR A 77 2.66 8.32 10.69
C THR A 77 1.18 8.02 10.73
N VAL A 78 0.69 7.22 9.80
CA VAL A 78 -0.74 6.90 9.66
C VAL A 78 -0.91 5.41 9.42
N ASP A 79 -1.85 4.82 10.14
CA ASP A 79 -2.21 3.41 10.01
C ASP A 79 -3.52 3.26 9.22
N ARG A 80 -3.57 2.26 8.34
CA ARG A 80 -4.77 1.86 7.61
C ARG A 80 -4.96 0.36 7.66
N GLN A 81 -6.08 -0.08 8.23
CA GLN A 81 -6.46 -1.48 8.21
C GLN A 81 -7.05 -1.87 6.86
N VAL A 82 -6.69 -3.06 6.39
CA VAL A 82 -7.18 -3.64 5.15
C VAL A 82 -7.44 -5.13 5.32
N VAL A 83 -8.37 -5.65 4.51
CA VAL A 83 -8.57 -7.08 4.33
C VAL A 83 -8.10 -7.41 2.93
N ALA A 84 -7.27 -8.42 2.80
CA ALA A 84 -6.76 -8.91 1.54
C ALA A 84 -7.25 -10.34 1.31
N ALA A 85 -7.68 -10.63 0.08
CA ALA A 85 -8.15 -11.94 -0.32
C ALA A 85 -7.39 -12.42 -1.56
N GLN A 86 -7.30 -13.74 -1.72
CA GLN A 86 -6.68 -14.34 -2.91
C GLN A 86 -7.54 -14.07 -4.14
N GLY A 87 -6.89 -13.78 -5.27
CA GLY A 87 -7.59 -13.44 -6.49
C GLY A 87 -8.03 -11.97 -6.54
N GLU A 88 -7.77 -11.20 -5.49
CA GLU A 88 -8.15 -9.79 -5.37
C GLU A 88 -6.93 -8.89 -5.26
N PHE A 89 -7.07 -7.69 -5.81
CA PHE A 89 -6.17 -6.58 -5.53
C PHE A 89 -6.89 -5.58 -4.64
N THR A 90 -6.35 -5.36 -3.44
CA THR A 90 -6.87 -4.37 -2.50
C THR A 90 -6.16 -3.04 -2.75
N GLU A 91 -6.89 -2.07 -3.28
CA GLU A 91 -6.38 -0.72 -3.51
C GLU A 91 -6.67 0.23 -2.34
N VAL A 92 -5.65 0.99 -1.92
CA VAL A 92 -5.70 1.80 -0.70
C VAL A 92 -5.12 3.19 -0.94
N ALA A 93 -5.93 4.22 -0.71
CA ALA A 93 -5.44 5.60 -0.61
C ALA A 93 -5.14 5.93 0.86
N ILE A 94 -3.90 6.35 1.14
CA ILE A 94 -3.47 6.79 2.47
C ILE A 94 -3.15 8.29 2.40
N ALA A 95 -3.98 9.10 3.05
CA ALA A 95 -3.70 10.53 3.25
C ALA A 95 -2.99 10.75 4.60
N VAL A 96 -1.90 11.52 4.58
CA VAL A 96 -1.04 11.82 5.74
C VAL A 96 -0.86 13.30 6.00
#